data_AF-A0A382HFW9-F1
#
_entry.id   AF-A0A382HFW9-F1
#
_cell.length_a   1.000
_cell.length_b   1.000
_cell.length_c   1.000
_cell.angle_alpha   90.00
_cell.angle_beta   90.00
_cell.angle_gamma   90.00
#
_symmetry.space_group_name_H-M   'P 1'
#
loop_
_entity.id
_entity.type
_entity.pdbx_description
1 polymer ?
#
loop_
_entity_poly.entity_id
_entity_poly.type
_entity_poly.pdbx_seq_one_letter_code
_entity_poly.pdbx_strand_id
1 'polypeptide(L)'
;MNSALLAVIGLSAFYLGFRFYSRWISNQIYKTDPDLKVPAHELRDDVDFVPTKKHILFGHHFTSIAGAAPIIGPCVAAYWGWLPAFLWIILGTVFMGAVHDFGALVVSIREKGR
;
A
#
# COMPACT_ATOMS: atom_id res chain seq x y z
N MET A 1 -21.24 -20.74 4.12
CA MET A 1 -20.59 -20.07 2.96
C MET A 1 -19.23 -20.72 2.74
N ASN A 2 -18.85 -20.99 1.49
CA ASN A 2 -17.55 -21.59 1.20
C ASN A 2 -16.44 -20.53 1.39
N SER A 3 -15.51 -20.78 2.30
CA SER A 3 -14.37 -19.88 2.55
C SER A 3 -13.49 -19.67 1.31
N ALA A 4 -13.41 -20.67 0.42
CA ALA A 4 -12.71 -20.52 -0.85
C ALA A 4 -13.35 -19.45 -1.75
N LEU A 5 -14.68 -19.34 -1.74
CA LEU A 5 -15.39 -18.32 -2.50
C LEU A 5 -15.08 -16.91 -1.96
N LEU A 6 -15.06 -16.76 -0.63
CA LEU A 6 -14.69 -15.49 0.01
C LEU A 6 -13.26 -15.08 -0.33
N ALA A 7 -12.32 -16.04 -0.31
CA ALA A 7 -10.94 -15.78 -0.71
C ALA A 7 -10.83 -15.32 -2.17
N VAL A 8 -11.53 -15.99 -3.10
CA VAL A 8 -11.55 -15.60 -4.52
C VAL A 8 -12.13 -14.19 -4.69
N ILE A 9 -13.21 -13.86 -3.99
CA ILE A 9 -13.80 -12.52 -4.02
C ILE A 9 -12.82 -11.47 -3.50
N GLY A 10 -12.18 -11.72 -2.36
CA GLY A 10 -11.21 -10.80 -1.76
C GLY A 10 -9.98 -10.57 -2.64
N LEU A 11 -9.38 -11.65 -3.15
CA LEU A 11 -8.23 -11.56 -4.07
C LEU A 11 -8.61 -10.83 -5.36
N SER A 12 -9.81 -11.07 -5.89
CA SER A 12 -10.32 -10.37 -7.07
C SER A 12 -10.51 -8.88 -6.78
N ALA A 13 -11.07 -8.52 -5.63
CA ALA A 13 -11.22 -7.13 -5.22
C ALA A 13 -9.88 -6.42 -5.06
N PHE A 14 -8.88 -7.07 -4.46
CA PHE A 14 -7.51 -6.53 -4.35
C PHE A 14 -6.85 -6.36 -5.72
N TYR A 15 -7.01 -7.34 -6.61
CA TYR A 15 -6.50 -7.23 -7.98
C TYR A 15 -7.14 -6.07 -8.75
N LEU A 16 -8.46 -5.91 -8.66
CA LEU A 16 -9.18 -4.80 -9.30
C LEU A 16 -8.77 -3.45 -8.70
N GLY A 17 -8.67 -3.35 -7.37
CA GLY A 17 -8.16 -2.18 -6.66
C GLY A 17 -6.75 -1.80 -7.12
N PHE A 18 -5.85 -2.78 -7.19
CA PHE A 18 -4.50 -2.57 -7.72
C PHE A 18 -4.52 -2.16 -9.20
N ARG A 19 -5.33 -2.78 -10.05
CA ARG A 19 -5.29 -2.55 -11.50
C ARG A 19 -5.93 -1.24 -11.94
N PHE A 20 -7.02 -0.83 -11.30
CA PHE A 20 -7.83 0.32 -11.69
C PHE A 20 -7.66 1.50 -10.73
N TYR A 21 -7.86 1.26 -9.43
CA TYR A 21 -7.88 2.32 -8.44
C TYR A 21 -6.48 2.90 -8.19
N SER A 22 -5.45 2.05 -8.07
CA SER A 22 -4.08 2.54 -7.88
C SER A 22 -3.60 3.41 -9.06
N ARG A 23 -3.95 3.03 -10.30
CA ARG A 23 -3.62 3.81 -11.50
C ARG A 23 -4.34 5.15 -11.51
N TRP A 24 -5.61 5.17 -11.12
CA TRP A 24 -6.36 6.41 -11.01
C TRP A 24 -5.74 7.34 -9.96
N ILE A 25 -5.39 6.82 -8.78
CA ILE A 25 -4.70 7.59 -7.73
C ILE A 25 -3.36 8.14 -8.23
N SER A 26 -2.53 7.28 -8.82
CA SER A 26 -1.20 7.64 -9.32
C SER A 26 -1.26 8.75 -10.38
N ASN A 27 -2.22 8.66 -11.31
CA ASN A 27 -2.29 9.56 -12.46
C ASN A 27 -3.10 10.83 -12.21
N GLN A 28 -4.21 10.73 -11.47
CA GLN A 28 -5.16 11.85 -11.31
C GLN A 28 -4.93 12.63 -10.02
N ILE A 29 -4.64 11.95 -8.91
CA ILE A 29 -4.41 12.60 -7.61
C ILE A 29 -2.95 13.03 -7.50
N TYR A 30 -2.04 12.06 -7.53
CA TYR A 30 -0.63 12.35 -7.27
C TYR A 30 0.12 12.78 -8.51
N LYS A 31 -0.34 12.48 -9.73
CA LYS A 31 0.33 12.84 -10.99
C LYS A 31 1.83 12.46 -10.95
N THR A 32 2.12 11.22 -10.62
CA THR A 32 3.49 10.71 -10.50
C THR A 32 4.20 10.78 -11.86
N ASP A 33 5.40 11.34 -11.86
CA ASP A 33 6.25 11.43 -13.04
C ASP A 33 7.27 10.28 -13.04
N PRO A 34 7.24 9.37 -14.03
CA PRO A 34 8.19 8.26 -14.13
C PRO A 34 9.61 8.70 -14.46
N ASP A 35 9.81 9.90 -15.00
CA ASP A 35 11.12 10.44 -15.38
C ASP A 35 11.78 11.24 -14.23
N LEU A 36 11.07 11.41 -13.11
CA LEU A 36 11.60 12.06 -11.92
C LEU A 36 12.76 11.24 -11.33
N LYS A 37 13.94 11.87 -11.23
CA LYS A 37 15.05 11.30 -10.47
C LYS A 37 14.70 11.30 -8.98
N VAL A 38 14.62 10.13 -8.38
CA VAL A 38 14.34 9.98 -6.95
C VAL A 38 15.54 10.41 -6.10
N PRO A 39 15.32 10.85 -4.84
CA PRO A 39 16.37 11.37 -3.96
C PRO A 39 17.55 10.42 -3.76
N ALA A 40 17.29 9.10 -3.72
CA ALA A 40 18.33 8.08 -3.59
C ALA A 40 19.36 8.13 -4.73
N HIS A 41 18.99 8.61 -5.92
CA HIS A 41 19.90 8.78 -7.05
C HIS A 41 20.46 10.20 -7.17
N GLU A 42 19.67 11.23 -6.84
CA GLU A 42 20.09 12.64 -6.94
C GLU A 42 21.04 13.06 -5.82
N LEU A 43 20.76 12.64 -4.59
CA LEU A 43 21.49 13.02 -3.37
C LEU A 43 22.42 11.90 -2.90
N ARG A 44 22.81 10.99 -3.80
CA ARG A 44 23.56 9.79 -3.46
C ARG A 44 24.86 10.12 -2.71
N ASP A 45 24.95 9.63 -1.49
CA ASP A 45 26.11 9.77 -0.59
C ASP A 45 26.67 8.42 -0.11
N ASP A 46 26.04 7.31 -0.53
CA ASP A 46 26.34 5.94 -0.12
C ASP A 46 26.19 5.69 1.41
N VAL A 47 25.51 6.59 2.15
CA VAL A 47 25.22 6.50 3.58
C VAL A 47 23.71 6.61 3.83
N ASP A 48 23.13 7.80 3.63
CA ASP A 48 21.70 8.07 3.85
C ASP A 48 20.89 7.87 2.55
N PHE A 49 21.49 8.13 1.39
CA PHE A 49 20.88 8.02 0.07
C PHE A 49 21.57 6.94 -0.76
N VAL A 50 21.04 5.72 -0.69
CA VAL A 50 21.59 4.55 -1.40
C VAL A 50 20.55 3.96 -2.37
N PRO A 51 20.83 3.94 -3.68
CA PRO A 51 19.99 3.24 -4.64
C PRO A 51 19.85 1.76 -4.31
N THR A 52 18.64 1.35 -3.93
CA THR A 52 18.36 -0.02 -3.48
C THR A 52 17.54 -0.77 -4.52
N LYS A 53 17.81 -2.07 -4.67
CA LYS A 53 17.05 -2.93 -5.60
C LYS A 53 15.58 -3.03 -5.17
N LYS A 54 14.67 -2.97 -6.14
CA LYS A 54 13.21 -2.96 -5.91
C LYS A 54 12.68 -4.11 -5.04
N HIS A 55 13.26 -5.31 -5.12
CA HIS A 55 12.83 -6.46 -4.31
C HIS A 55 13.22 -6.34 -2.84
N ILE A 56 14.36 -5.71 -2.55
CA ILE A 56 14.79 -5.42 -1.16
C ILE A 56 13.87 -4.34 -0.58
N LEU A 57 13.65 -3.28 -1.37
CA LEU A 57 12.75 -2.19 -1.00
C LEU A 57 11.33 -2.70 -0.73
N PHE A 58 10.83 -3.61 -1.56
CA PHE A 58 9.55 -4.29 -1.34
C PHE A 58 9.50 -5.00 0.02
N GLY A 59 10.55 -5.74 0.38
CA GLY A 59 10.66 -6.40 1.68
C GLY A 59 10.55 -5.41 2.83
N HIS A 60 11.32 -4.31 2.78
CA HIS A 60 11.26 -3.26 3.80
C HIS A 60 9.87 -2.64 3.92
N HIS A 61 9.26 -2.24 2.80
CA HIS A 61 7.90 -1.69 2.81
C HIS A 61 6.88 -2.69 3.34
N PHE A 62 6.97 -3.96 2.92
CA PHE A 62 6.08 -5.01 3.41
C PHE A 62 6.19 -5.17 4.91
N THR A 63 7.41 -5.24 5.47
CA THR A 63 7.60 -5.37 6.93
C THR A 63 7.11 -4.16 7.70
N SER A 64 7.26 -2.94 7.14
CA SER A 64 6.78 -1.71 7.78
C SER A 64 5.25 -1.62 7.79
N ILE A 65 4.58 -2.13 6.75
CA ILE A 65 3.11 -2.11 6.63
C ILE A 65 2.48 -3.26 7.42
N ALA A 66 3.15 -4.41 7.52
CA ALA A 66 2.67 -5.60 8.23
C ALA A 66 2.56 -5.44 9.77
N GLY A 67 2.64 -4.22 10.28
CA GLY A 67 2.53 -3.89 11.70
C GLY A 67 1.12 -4.10 12.29
N ALA A 68 0.82 -3.36 13.37
CA ALA A 68 -0.39 -3.59 14.16
C ALA A 68 -1.71 -3.22 13.44
N ALA A 69 -1.67 -2.28 12.48
CA ALA A 69 -2.87 -1.76 11.83
C ALA A 69 -3.67 -2.83 11.04
N PRO A 70 -3.04 -3.69 10.21
CA PRO A 70 -3.70 -4.85 9.58
C PRO A 70 -4.33 -5.86 10.55
N ILE A 71 -3.93 -5.86 11.83
CA ILE A 71 -4.40 -6.82 12.83
C ILE A 71 -5.57 -6.23 13.64
N ILE A 72 -5.38 -5.03 14.18
CA ILE A 72 -6.34 -4.42 15.11
C ILE A 72 -7.69 -4.18 14.43
N GLY A 73 -7.70 -3.64 13.21
CA GLY A 73 -8.94 -3.32 12.49
C GLY A 73 -9.85 -4.54 12.29
N PRO A 74 -9.37 -5.62 11.65
CA PRO A 74 -10.14 -6.85 11.49
C PRO A 74 -10.55 -7.51 12.81
N CYS A 75 -9.68 -7.48 13.83
CA CYS A 75 -10.03 -8.00 15.16
C CYS A 75 -11.20 -7.23 15.79
N VAL A 76 -11.20 -5.89 15.68
CA VAL A 76 -12.32 -5.06 16.15
C VAL A 76 -13.58 -5.34 15.34
N ALA A 77 -13.46 -5.42 14.02
CA ALA A 77 -14.59 -5.69 13.13
C ALA A 77 -15.18 -7.09 13.34
N ALA A 78 -14.37 -8.07 13.77
CA ALA A 78 -14.82 -9.43 14.05
C ALA A 78 -15.78 -9.51 15.25
N TYR A 79 -15.72 -8.58 16.21
CA TYR A 79 -16.73 -8.49 17.28
C TYR A 79 -18.15 -8.27 16.72
N TRP A 80 -18.26 -7.66 15.54
CA TRP A 80 -19.52 -7.40 14.85
C TRP A 80 -19.90 -8.54 13.87
N GLY A 81 -19.12 -9.62 13.86
CA GLY A 81 -19.31 -10.78 13.01
C GLY A 81 -18.33 -10.86 11.83
N TRP A 82 -18.39 -11.97 11.12
CA TRP A 82 -17.45 -12.31 10.05
C TRP A 82 -17.59 -11.41 8.81
N LEU A 83 -18.81 -10.95 8.49
CA LEU A 83 -19.06 -10.13 7.30
C LEU A 83 -18.50 -8.70 7.44
N PRO A 84 -18.75 -7.96 8.55
CA PRO A 84 -18.07 -6.69 8.80
C PRO A 84 -16.55 -6.80 8.80
N ALA A 85 -15.99 -7.86 9.39
CA ALA A 85 -14.55 -8.11 9.34
C ALA A 85 -14.02 -8.30 7.91
N PHE A 86 -14.71 -9.10 7.10
CA PHE A 86 -14.34 -9.32 5.71
C PHE A 86 -14.41 -8.04 4.86
N LEU A 87 -15.50 -7.27 5.01
CA LEU A 87 -15.64 -5.99 4.32
C LEU A 87 -14.59 -4.98 4.76
N TRP A 88 -14.27 -4.92 6.06
CA TRP A 88 -13.23 -4.06 6.59
C TRP A 88 -11.86 -4.39 6.00
N ILE A 89 -11.50 -5.69 5.95
CA ILE A 89 -10.25 -6.14 5.31
C ILE A 89 -10.20 -5.67 3.86
N ILE A 90 -11.25 -5.91 3.08
CA ILE A 90 -11.21 -5.59 1.65
C ILE A 90 -11.21 -4.08 1.42
N LEU A 91 -12.23 -3.39 1.93
CA LEU A 91 -12.45 -1.98 1.67
C LEU A 91 -11.40 -1.12 2.39
N GLY A 92 -11.08 -1.45 3.63
CA GLY A 92 -10.07 -0.73 4.41
C GLY A 92 -8.69 -0.82 3.77
N THR A 93 -8.28 -2.00 3.29
CA THR A 93 -6.99 -2.13 2.59
C THR A 93 -6.98 -1.36 1.26
N VAL A 94 -8.04 -1.43 0.45
CA VAL A 94 -8.05 -0.79 -0.88
C VAL A 94 -8.17 0.73 -0.80
N PHE A 95 -9.08 1.26 0.03
CA PHE A 95 -9.43 2.67 0.04
C PHE A 95 -8.70 3.50 1.10
N MET A 96 -8.18 2.87 2.15
CA MET A 96 -7.51 3.58 3.24
C MET A 96 -6.04 3.20 3.31
N GLY A 97 -5.71 1.94 3.62
CA GLY A 97 -4.32 1.50 3.85
C GLY A 97 -3.42 1.72 2.63
N ALA A 98 -3.79 1.16 1.48
CA ALA A 98 -2.99 1.29 0.27
C ALA A 98 -2.82 2.75 -0.19
N VAL A 99 -3.85 3.59 -0.02
CA VAL A 99 -3.82 5.01 -0.39
C VAL A 99 -2.92 5.80 0.56
N HIS A 100 -3.04 5.54 1.86
CA HIS A 100 -2.20 6.14 2.90
C HIS A 100 -0.73 5.84 2.66
N ASP A 101 -0.37 4.57 2.47
CA ASP A 101 1.02 4.15 2.32
C ASP A 101 1.63 4.65 1.00
N PHE A 102 0.86 4.58 -0.10
CA PHE A 102 1.29 5.15 -1.38
C PHE A 102 1.47 6.67 -1.28
N GLY A 103 0.54 7.37 -0.64
CA GLY A 103 0.60 8.80 -0.44
C GLY A 103 1.81 9.23 0.39
N ALA A 104 2.08 8.53 1.50
CA ALA A 104 3.25 8.78 2.35
C ALA A 104 4.56 8.63 1.55
N LEU A 105 4.67 7.58 0.72
CA LEU A 105 5.79 7.37 -0.18
C LEU A 105 5.97 8.52 -1.19
N VAL A 106 4.88 8.93 -1.86
CA VAL A 106 4.94 10.02 -2.85
C VAL A 106 5.33 11.34 -2.19
N VAL A 107 4.78 11.65 -1.02
CA VAL A 107 5.11 12.88 -0.28
C VAL A 107 6.57 12.88 0.15
N SER A 108 7.06 11.77 0.72
CA SER A 108 8.47 11.69 1.14
C SER A 108 9.43 11.87 -0.04
N ILE A 109 9.14 11.27 -1.21
CA ILE A 109 9.96 11.47 -2.43
C ILE A 109 9.99 12.96 -2.83
N ARG A 110 8.86 13.67 -2.73
CA ARG A 110 8.77 15.11 -3.05
C ARG A 110 9.52 15.97 -2.05
N GLU A 111 9.52 15.59 -0.78
CA GLU A 111 10.27 16.25 0.30
C GLU A 111 11.72 15.73 0.42
N LYS A 112 12.26 15.15 -0.66
CA LYS A 112 13.65 14.70 -0.78
C LYS A 112 14.04 13.59 0.22
N GLY A 113 13.12 12.69 0.51
CA GLY A 113 13.33 11.53 1.39
C GLY A 113 13.15 11.84 2.88
N ARG A 114 12.49 12.95 3.21
CA ARG A 114 12.11 13.33 4.59
C ARG A 114 10.72 12.86 4.96
#